data_AF-A0A1I3HTU5-F1
#
_entry.id   AF-A0A1I3HTU5-F1
#
_cell.length_a   1.000
_cell.length_b   1.000
_cell.length_c   1.000
_cell.angle_alpha   90.00
_cell.angle_beta   90.00
_cell.angle_gamma   90.00
#
_symmetry.space_group_name_H-M   'P 1'
#
loop_
_entity.id
_entity.type
_entity.pdbx_description
1 polymer ?
#
loop_
_entity_poly.entity_id
_entity_poly.type
_entity_poly.pdbx_seq_one_letter_code
_entity_poly.pdbx_strand_id
1 'polypeptide(L)'
;MIISASTDYRAAAQAKLPPFLFHYIDGGAYAEHTLQRNTADLSNVELRQRVLKNMSELSLETSLFGEKMSMPVALGPVGLTGMYARRGEVQAARAAAKKGIPFTLSTVSVCPIEEVAPAIDRPIWFQLYVLKDRGFMRNALERAQAAGVKNLVFTVDMPVPGARYRDAHSGMSGPNAAMKRILQSLTHPQWAWDVGLWGRPHDLGNISAYRGQPTNLGDYIGWLGSNFDPSISWKDLEWIRDFWKGPMILKGILDPEDAKDAVRFGADGIVVSNHGGRQLDGVLSTARALPAIADAVKNDITILADSGIRSGLDVVRMIALGADGVLLGRAFTYALAAAGEAGVSNLLDLIDKEMRVAMTLTGAKSISEINSDLLVRDKA
;
A
#
# COMPACT_ATOMS: atom_id res chain seq x y z
N MET A 1 9.03 -5.44 24.12
CA MET A 1 8.71 -4.05 23.71
C MET A 1 7.23 -3.85 23.90
N ILE A 2 6.82 -2.81 24.62
CA ILE A 2 5.41 -2.42 24.70
C ILE A 2 5.11 -1.63 23.43
N ILE A 3 4.03 -1.98 22.72
CA ILE A 3 3.56 -1.22 21.56
C ILE A 3 2.54 -0.21 22.05
N SER A 4 2.91 1.06 22.03
CA SER A 4 2.09 2.19 22.48
C SER A 4 1.71 3.14 21.35
N ALA A 5 2.54 3.18 20.29
CA ALA A 5 2.32 3.95 19.09
C ALA A 5 2.45 3.06 17.85
N SER A 6 1.76 3.46 16.77
CA SER A 6 1.86 2.82 15.45
C SER A 6 3.30 2.75 14.92
N THR A 7 4.14 3.72 15.30
CA THR A 7 5.56 3.81 14.93
C THR A 7 6.47 2.80 15.63
N ASP A 8 6.07 2.28 16.80
CA ASP A 8 6.85 1.28 17.55
C ASP A 8 7.03 -0.03 16.76
N TYR A 9 6.08 -0.33 15.87
CA TYR A 9 6.10 -1.54 15.06
C TYR A 9 7.31 -1.65 14.15
N ARG A 10 7.91 -0.54 13.70
CA ARG A 10 9.12 -0.61 12.87
C ARG A 10 10.27 -1.28 13.63
N ALA A 11 10.50 -0.86 14.87
CA ALA A 11 11.56 -1.44 15.71
C ALA A 11 11.22 -2.89 16.12
N ALA A 12 9.94 -3.17 16.40
CA ALA A 12 9.49 -4.53 16.69
C ALA A 12 9.68 -5.48 15.49
N ALA A 13 9.39 -5.02 14.27
CA ALA A 13 9.63 -5.78 13.04
C ALA A 13 11.13 -5.99 12.80
N GLN A 14 11.96 -4.96 13.01
CA GLN A 14 13.42 -5.05 12.86
C GLN A 14 14.04 -6.11 13.78
N ALA A 15 13.52 -6.26 15.00
CA ALA A 15 14.01 -7.25 15.95
C ALA A 15 13.62 -8.70 15.60
N LYS A 16 12.60 -8.90 14.75
CA LYS A 16 12.08 -10.23 14.39
C LYS A 16 12.51 -10.71 13.02
N LEU A 17 12.58 -9.80 12.05
CA LEU A 17 12.85 -10.16 10.67
C LEU A 17 14.34 -10.36 10.42
N PRO A 18 14.73 -11.39 9.66
CA PRO A 18 16.05 -11.44 9.06
C PRO A 18 16.38 -10.13 8.31
N PRO A 19 17.62 -9.62 8.38
CA PRO A 19 17.99 -8.33 7.77
C PRO A 19 17.62 -8.19 6.29
N PHE A 20 17.71 -9.24 5.48
CA PHE A 20 17.36 -9.19 4.06
C PHE A 20 15.89 -8.85 3.83
N LEU A 21 14.98 -9.31 4.70
CA LEU A 21 13.56 -8.98 4.64
C LEU A 21 13.29 -7.60 5.21
N PHE A 22 13.88 -7.28 6.36
CA PHE A 22 13.69 -5.97 6.98
C PHE A 22 14.17 -4.85 6.06
N HIS A 23 15.36 -4.97 5.49
CA HIS A 23 15.89 -3.98 4.57
C HIS A 23 15.09 -3.88 3.27
N TYR A 24 14.52 -4.99 2.79
CA TYR A 24 13.67 -4.96 1.60
C TYR A 24 12.36 -4.18 1.82
N ILE A 25 11.71 -4.30 2.98
CA ILE A 25 10.52 -3.49 3.29
C ILE A 25 10.87 -2.05 3.66
N ASP A 26 11.94 -1.86 4.44
CA ASP A 26 12.30 -0.56 5.00
C ASP A 26 12.93 0.35 3.95
N GLY A 27 13.71 -0.20 3.03
CA GLY A 27 14.50 0.53 2.05
C GLY A 27 13.71 1.27 0.97
N GLY A 28 14.37 2.27 0.40
CA GLY A 28 13.91 3.08 -0.74
C GLY A 28 14.88 3.00 -1.93
N ALA A 29 14.66 3.85 -2.92
CA ALA A 29 15.55 3.99 -4.08
C ALA A 29 16.70 4.96 -3.80
N TYR A 30 17.82 4.75 -4.49
CA TYR A 30 19.02 5.59 -4.45
C TYR A 30 19.48 5.97 -3.03
N ALA A 31 19.48 7.27 -2.71
CA ALA A 31 19.90 7.83 -1.42
C ALA A 31 18.74 7.93 -0.41
N GLU A 32 17.55 7.50 -0.81
CA GLU A 32 16.33 7.44 0.01
C GLU A 32 15.81 8.83 0.44
N HIS A 33 16.10 9.89 -0.32
CA HIS A 33 15.63 11.24 -0.01
C HIS A 33 14.10 11.34 -0.08
N THR A 34 13.47 10.83 -1.14
CA THR A 34 12.01 10.81 -1.29
C THR A 34 11.36 9.94 -0.21
N LEU A 35 12.00 8.83 0.20
CA LEU A 35 11.51 8.00 1.31
C LEU A 35 11.43 8.83 2.61
N GLN A 36 12.48 9.59 2.93
CA GLN A 36 12.52 10.45 4.11
C GLN A 36 11.54 11.63 4.00
N ARG A 37 11.48 12.28 2.83
CA ARG A 37 10.57 13.41 2.55
C ARG A 37 9.10 13.02 2.68
N ASN A 38 8.72 11.80 2.28
CA ASN A 38 7.35 11.31 2.44
C ASN A 38 6.85 11.39 3.89
N THR A 39 7.71 11.13 4.87
CA THR A 39 7.36 11.27 6.29
C THR A 39 7.58 12.70 6.79
N ALA A 40 8.67 13.35 6.41
CA ALA A 40 9.03 14.68 6.91
C ALA A 40 8.03 15.75 6.44
N ASP A 41 7.73 15.79 5.14
CA ASP A 41 6.81 16.78 4.57
C ASP A 41 5.40 16.61 5.14
N LEU A 42 4.93 15.37 5.32
CA LEU A 42 3.63 15.09 5.94
C LEU A 42 3.60 15.50 7.42
N SER A 43 4.70 15.31 8.15
CA SER A 43 4.78 15.72 9.56
C SER A 43 4.75 17.24 9.74
N ASN A 44 5.18 17.99 8.72
CA ASN A 44 5.14 19.46 8.68
C ASN A 44 3.75 20.01 8.32
N VAL A 45 2.77 19.17 7.99
CA VAL A 45 1.38 19.61 7.76
C VAL A 45 0.73 19.94 9.10
N GLU A 46 0.46 21.22 9.32
CA GLU A 46 -0.11 21.72 10.56
C GLU A 46 -1.64 21.79 10.51
N LEU A 47 -2.29 21.20 11.52
CA LEU A 47 -3.74 21.27 11.67
C LEU A 47 -4.14 22.45 12.56
N ARG A 48 -5.20 23.15 12.16
CA ARG A 48 -5.81 24.23 12.91
C ARG A 48 -6.74 23.66 13.99
N GLN A 49 -6.32 23.77 15.25
CA GLN A 49 -7.15 23.38 16.39
C GLN A 49 -8.43 24.23 16.49
N ARG A 50 -9.54 23.59 16.83
CA ARG A 50 -10.83 24.25 17.13
C ARG A 50 -11.34 23.78 18.49
N VAL A 51 -11.67 24.74 19.34
CA VAL A 51 -12.17 24.48 20.70
C VAL A 51 -13.69 24.68 20.79
N LEU A 52 -14.31 24.15 21.85
CA LEU A 52 -15.73 24.33 22.16
C LEU A 52 -16.69 23.89 21.03
N LYS A 53 -16.30 22.86 20.28
CA LYS A 53 -17.17 22.17 19.30
C LYS A 53 -17.81 20.95 19.97
N ASN A 54 -19.10 20.74 19.78
CA ASN A 54 -19.77 19.53 20.25
C ASN A 54 -19.38 18.33 19.37
N MET A 55 -18.61 17.38 19.92
CA MET A 55 -18.07 16.21 19.21
C MET A 55 -18.69 14.87 19.67
N SER A 56 -19.89 14.89 20.25
CA SER A 56 -20.53 13.68 20.80
C SER A 56 -20.89 12.60 19.76
N GLU A 57 -21.03 12.99 18.48
CA GLU A 57 -21.48 12.12 17.39
C GLU A 57 -20.44 12.05 16.25
N LEU A 58 -19.17 11.87 16.60
CA LEU A 58 -18.10 11.75 15.62
C LEU A 58 -18.11 10.37 14.93
N SER A 59 -18.09 10.37 13.60
CA SER A 59 -18.00 9.17 12.76
C SER A 59 -16.78 9.20 11.84
N LEU A 60 -16.09 8.07 11.76
CA LEU A 60 -15.04 7.85 10.77
C LEU A 60 -15.60 7.19 9.49
N GLU A 61 -16.86 6.77 9.49
CA GLU A 61 -17.42 6.02 8.37
C GLU A 61 -17.39 6.84 7.08
N THR A 62 -17.08 6.16 5.98
CA THR A 62 -17.07 6.74 4.63
C THR A 62 -17.52 5.70 3.61
N SER A 63 -17.65 6.10 2.35
CA SER A 63 -17.91 5.21 1.23
C SER A 63 -16.94 5.51 0.09
N LEU A 64 -16.26 4.48 -0.41
CA LEU A 64 -15.37 4.57 -1.57
C LEU A 64 -15.76 3.49 -2.58
N PHE A 65 -15.85 3.83 -3.86
CA PHE A 65 -16.19 2.89 -4.94
C PHE A 65 -17.48 2.07 -4.69
N GLY A 66 -18.49 2.71 -4.09
CA GLY A 66 -19.77 2.07 -3.77
C GLY A 66 -19.72 1.13 -2.56
N GLU A 67 -18.65 1.16 -1.78
CA GLU A 67 -18.43 0.29 -0.64
C GLU A 67 -18.35 1.09 0.66
N LYS A 68 -19.17 0.74 1.66
CA LYS A 68 -19.11 1.35 3.01
C LYS A 68 -17.87 0.88 3.76
N MET A 69 -17.14 1.82 4.35
CA MET A 69 -15.92 1.58 5.14
C MET A 69 -16.06 2.18 6.54
N SER A 70 -15.48 1.53 7.53
CA SER A 70 -15.49 2.01 8.93
C SER A 70 -14.63 3.25 9.15
N MET A 71 -13.59 3.41 8.33
CA MET A 71 -12.67 4.55 8.29
C MET A 71 -12.07 4.68 6.88
N PRO A 72 -11.59 5.86 6.46
CA PRO A 72 -11.08 6.14 5.11
C PRO A 72 -9.66 5.58 4.86
N VAL A 73 -9.46 4.31 5.23
CA VAL A 73 -8.17 3.62 5.20
C VAL A 73 -8.36 2.28 4.50
N ALA A 74 -7.43 1.93 3.61
CA ALA A 74 -7.29 0.57 3.07
C ALA A 74 -5.87 0.06 3.36
N LEU A 75 -5.69 -1.26 3.45
CA LEU A 75 -4.36 -1.85 3.40
C LEU A 75 -3.92 -1.90 1.93
N GLY A 76 -2.82 -1.21 1.63
CA GLY A 76 -2.28 -1.08 0.29
C GLY A 76 -1.53 -2.33 -0.20
N PRO A 77 -1.28 -2.43 -1.51
CA PRO A 77 -0.62 -3.59 -2.09
C PRO A 77 0.85 -3.61 -1.69
N VAL A 78 1.23 -4.67 -0.97
CA VAL A 78 2.63 -4.96 -0.62
C VAL A 78 2.93 -6.39 -1.04
N GLY A 79 4.00 -6.56 -1.82
CA GLY A 79 4.49 -7.87 -2.23
C GLY A 79 5.11 -8.66 -1.08
N LEU A 80 5.10 -9.99 -1.22
CA LEU A 80 5.83 -10.92 -0.34
C LEU A 80 5.44 -10.87 1.14
N THR A 81 4.21 -10.50 1.49
CA THR A 81 3.84 -10.37 2.91
C THR A 81 3.80 -11.70 3.65
N GLY A 82 3.61 -12.81 2.93
CA GLY A 82 3.83 -14.17 3.42
C GLY A 82 5.24 -14.48 3.91
N MET A 83 6.22 -13.64 3.58
CA MET A 83 7.59 -13.74 4.11
C MET A 83 7.78 -12.93 5.40
N TYR A 84 6.88 -12.00 5.74
CA TYR A 84 6.97 -11.25 7.00
C TYR A 84 6.20 -11.91 8.14
N ALA A 85 5.10 -12.61 7.81
CA ALA A 85 4.37 -13.48 8.71
C ALA A 85 3.82 -14.66 7.91
N ARG A 86 3.62 -15.81 8.54
CA ARG A 86 3.12 -17.03 7.88
C ARG A 86 1.79 -16.78 7.16
N ARG A 87 1.77 -16.89 5.82
CA ARG A 87 0.60 -16.54 4.99
C ARG A 87 0.07 -15.12 5.29
N GLY A 88 1.00 -14.18 5.42
CA GLY A 88 0.76 -12.81 5.87
C GLY A 88 -0.31 -12.04 5.10
N GLU A 89 -0.52 -12.30 3.80
CA GLU A 89 -1.62 -11.70 3.04
C GLU A 89 -2.99 -12.08 3.62
N VAL A 90 -3.19 -13.36 3.95
CA VAL A 90 -4.45 -13.87 4.54
C VAL A 90 -4.67 -13.24 5.91
N GLN A 91 -3.61 -13.15 6.72
CA GLN A 91 -3.69 -12.51 8.05
C GLN A 91 -4.04 -11.02 7.96
N ALA A 92 -3.41 -10.29 7.03
CA ALA A 92 -3.70 -8.87 6.82
C ALA A 92 -5.13 -8.66 6.29
N ALA A 93 -5.58 -9.49 5.36
CA ALA A 93 -6.94 -9.46 4.82
C ALA A 93 -7.98 -9.67 5.94
N ARG A 94 -7.79 -10.67 6.80
CA ARG A 94 -8.68 -10.92 7.95
C ARG A 94 -8.72 -9.76 8.93
N ALA A 95 -7.57 -9.18 9.26
CA ALA A 95 -7.51 -8.00 10.13
C ALA A 95 -8.25 -6.81 9.52
N ALA A 96 -8.04 -6.53 8.23
CA ALA A 96 -8.73 -5.47 7.50
C ALA A 96 -10.25 -5.69 7.48
N ALA A 97 -10.70 -6.89 7.13
CA ALA A 97 -12.11 -7.25 7.08
C ALA A 97 -12.79 -7.10 8.46
N LYS A 98 -12.16 -7.59 9.53
CA LYS A 98 -12.64 -7.44 10.92
C LYS A 98 -12.77 -5.97 11.34
N LYS A 99 -11.90 -5.10 10.82
CA LYS A 99 -11.94 -3.67 11.06
C LYS A 99 -12.83 -2.91 10.10
N GLY A 100 -13.50 -3.59 9.16
CA GLY A 100 -14.41 -2.93 8.23
C GLY A 100 -13.72 -2.09 7.17
N ILE A 101 -12.48 -2.43 6.80
CA ILE A 101 -11.73 -1.76 5.72
C ILE A 101 -11.27 -2.72 4.61
N PRO A 102 -11.01 -2.23 3.38
CA PRO A 102 -10.50 -3.04 2.28
C PRO A 102 -9.04 -3.49 2.47
N PHE A 103 -8.72 -4.64 1.89
CA PHE A 103 -7.35 -5.12 1.69
C PHE A 103 -7.05 -5.19 0.19
N THR A 104 -5.93 -4.62 -0.23
CA THR A 104 -5.47 -4.66 -1.62
C THR A 104 -4.40 -5.72 -1.79
N LEU A 105 -4.74 -6.82 -2.46
CA LEU A 105 -3.80 -7.90 -2.76
C LEU A 105 -2.87 -7.48 -3.91
N SER A 106 -1.56 -7.60 -3.70
CA SER A 106 -0.59 -7.37 -4.78
C SER A 106 -0.53 -8.56 -5.74
N THR A 107 -0.29 -8.28 -7.02
CA THR A 107 0.09 -9.32 -8.01
C THR A 107 1.23 -10.20 -7.51
N VAL A 108 2.10 -9.68 -6.64
CA VAL A 108 3.40 -10.27 -6.31
C VAL A 108 3.41 -10.74 -4.85
N SER A 109 2.27 -11.28 -4.44
CA SER A 109 2.01 -11.89 -3.15
C SER A 109 2.50 -13.34 -3.08
N VAL A 110 2.75 -13.81 -1.86
CA VAL A 110 2.99 -15.23 -1.59
C VAL A 110 1.68 -16.01 -1.67
N CYS A 111 0.62 -15.50 -1.03
CA CYS A 111 -0.70 -16.11 -1.13
C CYS A 111 -1.41 -15.69 -2.44
N PRO A 112 -1.95 -16.63 -3.23
CA PRO A 112 -2.68 -16.30 -4.44
C PRO A 112 -4.08 -15.73 -4.13
N ILE A 113 -4.74 -15.16 -5.15
CA ILE A 113 -6.12 -14.65 -5.07
C ILE A 113 -7.06 -15.69 -4.44
N GLU A 114 -6.96 -16.95 -4.87
CA GLU A 114 -7.81 -18.06 -4.47
C GLU A 114 -7.62 -18.49 -3.01
N GLU A 115 -6.55 -18.03 -2.35
CA GLU A 115 -6.35 -18.27 -0.93
C GLU A 115 -6.83 -17.08 -0.09
N VAL A 116 -6.63 -15.86 -0.58
CA VAL A 116 -6.91 -14.64 0.19
C VAL A 116 -8.37 -14.26 0.11
N ALA A 117 -8.98 -14.27 -1.08
CA ALA A 117 -10.36 -13.85 -1.28
C ALA A 117 -11.37 -14.67 -0.44
N PRO A 118 -11.34 -16.02 -0.40
CA PRO A 118 -12.30 -16.79 0.40
C PRO A 118 -12.02 -16.75 1.91
N ALA A 119 -10.91 -16.15 2.34
CA ALA A 119 -10.57 -16.08 3.76
C ALA A 119 -11.33 -14.97 4.52
N ILE A 120 -12.10 -14.14 3.82
CA ILE A 120 -12.85 -13.02 4.38
C ILE A 120 -14.22 -12.86 3.70
N ASP A 121 -15.21 -12.36 4.46
CA ASP A 121 -16.58 -12.10 3.97
C ASP A 121 -16.71 -10.69 3.34
N ARG A 122 -15.68 -10.27 2.60
CA ARG A 122 -15.60 -8.94 1.96
C ARG A 122 -14.76 -9.03 0.69
N PRO A 123 -15.16 -8.37 -0.42
CA PRO A 123 -14.32 -8.32 -1.61
C PRO A 123 -12.97 -7.68 -1.32
N ILE A 124 -11.88 -8.37 -1.68
CA ILE A 124 -10.55 -7.73 -1.74
C ILE A 124 -10.50 -6.76 -2.93
N TRP A 125 -9.57 -5.82 -2.87
CA TRP A 125 -9.09 -5.11 -4.06
C TRP A 125 -7.91 -5.90 -4.63
N PHE A 126 -7.69 -5.84 -5.94
CA PHE A 126 -6.55 -6.50 -6.56
C PHE A 126 -5.68 -5.47 -7.28
N GLN A 127 -4.37 -5.51 -7.01
CA GLN A 127 -3.41 -4.66 -7.69
C GLN A 127 -2.73 -5.43 -8.82
N LEU A 128 -2.75 -4.85 -10.02
CA LEU A 128 -2.11 -5.38 -11.23
C LEU A 128 -0.95 -4.48 -11.68
N TYR A 129 0.17 -5.11 -12.06
CA TYR A 129 1.28 -4.44 -12.73
C TYR A 129 1.07 -4.47 -14.23
N VAL A 130 1.57 -3.45 -14.91
CA VAL A 130 1.67 -3.49 -16.36
C VAL A 130 2.86 -4.35 -16.76
N LEU A 131 2.58 -5.39 -17.54
CA LEU A 131 3.58 -6.37 -17.96
C LEU A 131 3.45 -6.62 -19.47
N LYS A 132 4.55 -6.95 -20.13
CA LYS A 132 4.60 -7.35 -21.54
C LYS A 132 3.72 -8.56 -21.80
N ASP A 133 3.68 -9.49 -20.85
CA ASP A 133 2.86 -10.69 -20.93
C ASP A 133 1.37 -10.36 -20.75
N ARG A 134 0.71 -10.04 -21.87
CA ARG A 134 -0.73 -9.80 -21.96
C ARG A 134 -1.54 -11.05 -21.56
N GLY A 135 -0.98 -12.25 -21.77
CA GLY A 135 -1.59 -13.51 -21.37
C GLY A 135 -1.69 -13.63 -19.85
N PHE A 136 -0.60 -13.31 -19.15
CA PHE A 136 -0.58 -13.23 -17.69
C PHE A 136 -1.58 -12.20 -17.18
N MET A 137 -1.57 -10.97 -17.72
CA MET A 137 -2.49 -9.92 -17.27
C MET A 137 -3.96 -10.34 -17.44
N ARG A 138 -4.32 -10.90 -18.60
CA ARG A 138 -5.66 -11.43 -18.84
C ARG A 138 -6.03 -12.52 -17.83
N ASN A 139 -5.14 -13.49 -17.60
CA ASN A 139 -5.37 -14.56 -16.64
C ASN A 139 -5.57 -14.03 -15.21
N ALA A 140 -4.77 -13.05 -14.79
CA ALA A 140 -4.90 -12.43 -13.48
C ALA A 140 -6.23 -11.67 -13.33
N LEU A 141 -6.68 -10.97 -14.37
CA LEU A 141 -7.98 -10.28 -14.38
C LEU A 141 -9.15 -11.27 -14.32
N GLU A 142 -9.12 -12.34 -15.11
CA GLU A 142 -10.15 -13.40 -15.12
C GLU A 142 -10.26 -14.05 -13.72
N ARG A 143 -9.12 -14.38 -13.10
CA ARG A 143 -9.09 -14.96 -11.75
C ARG A 143 -9.58 -13.99 -10.68
N ALA A 144 -9.21 -12.72 -10.77
CA ALA A 144 -9.71 -11.70 -9.86
C ALA A 144 -11.24 -11.57 -9.96
N GLN A 145 -11.80 -11.50 -11.17
CA GLN A 145 -13.25 -11.46 -11.37
C GLN A 145 -13.95 -12.71 -10.82
N ALA A 146 -13.40 -13.89 -11.10
CA ALA A 146 -13.93 -15.16 -10.60
C ALA A 146 -13.93 -15.24 -9.06
N ALA A 147 -12.96 -14.59 -8.41
CA ALA A 147 -12.88 -14.48 -6.96
C ALA A 147 -13.76 -13.35 -6.36
N GLY A 148 -14.57 -12.67 -7.18
CA GLY A 148 -15.47 -11.61 -6.72
C GLY A 148 -14.78 -10.26 -6.47
N VAL A 149 -13.57 -10.06 -6.96
CA VAL A 149 -12.88 -8.76 -6.90
C VAL A 149 -13.62 -7.75 -7.75
N LYS A 150 -13.93 -6.59 -7.17
CA LYS A 150 -14.63 -5.49 -7.85
C LYS A 150 -13.73 -4.33 -8.24
N ASN A 151 -12.73 -4.04 -7.41
CA ASN A 151 -11.86 -2.89 -7.58
C ASN A 151 -10.48 -3.33 -8.05
N LEU A 152 -10.04 -2.78 -9.18
CA LEU A 152 -8.71 -3.02 -9.75
C LEU A 152 -7.82 -1.80 -9.50
N VAL A 153 -6.70 -2.00 -8.82
CA VAL A 153 -5.66 -0.98 -8.61
C VAL A 153 -4.55 -1.21 -9.63
N PHE A 154 -4.47 -0.35 -10.64
CA PHE A 154 -3.50 -0.49 -11.71
C PHE A 154 -2.26 0.37 -11.44
N THR A 155 -1.10 -0.26 -11.25
CA THR A 155 0.13 0.46 -10.86
C THR A 155 0.95 0.86 -12.08
N VAL A 156 1.15 2.17 -12.27
CA VAL A 156 1.77 2.77 -13.46
C VAL A 156 3.17 3.37 -13.20
N ASP A 157 3.61 3.47 -11.95
CA ASP A 157 4.90 4.06 -11.54
C ASP A 157 6.10 3.10 -11.58
N MET A 158 5.93 1.91 -12.17
CA MET A 158 6.97 0.86 -12.24
C MET A 158 7.16 0.30 -13.66
N PRO A 159 7.47 1.14 -14.67
CA PRO A 159 7.88 0.64 -15.99
C PRO A 159 9.28 0.02 -15.97
N VAL A 160 10.09 0.32 -14.95
CA VAL A 160 11.40 -0.27 -14.66
C VAL A 160 11.55 -0.37 -13.12
N PRO A 161 12.22 -1.39 -12.57
CA PRO A 161 12.50 -1.44 -11.14
C PRO A 161 13.40 -0.29 -10.66
N GLY A 162 13.06 0.33 -9.52
CA GLY A 162 13.93 1.32 -8.89
C GLY A 162 15.27 0.78 -8.41
N ALA A 163 16.30 1.62 -8.38
CA ALA A 163 17.64 1.28 -7.91
C ALA A 163 17.69 1.20 -6.38
N ARG A 164 17.48 0.01 -5.80
CA ARG A 164 17.38 -0.21 -4.34
C ARG A 164 18.65 -0.85 -3.78
N TYR A 165 19.62 -0.02 -3.36
CA TYR A 165 20.94 -0.51 -2.94
C TYR A 165 20.92 -1.36 -1.66
N ARG A 166 19.95 -1.14 -0.75
CA ARG A 166 19.79 -1.98 0.44
C ARG A 166 19.51 -3.45 0.10
N ASP A 167 18.84 -3.72 -1.01
CA ASP A 167 18.50 -5.09 -1.42
C ASP A 167 19.78 -5.90 -1.72
N ALA A 168 20.73 -5.30 -2.46
CA ALA A 168 22.00 -5.93 -2.78
C ALA A 168 22.91 -6.06 -1.54
N HIS A 169 22.97 -5.03 -0.70
CA HIS A 169 23.79 -5.06 0.52
C HIS A 169 23.31 -6.13 1.51
N SER A 170 22.01 -6.18 1.75
CA SER A 170 21.39 -7.11 2.71
C SER A 170 21.35 -8.56 2.25
N GLY A 171 21.53 -8.83 0.95
CA GLY A 171 21.43 -10.17 0.37
C GLY A 171 20.01 -10.57 -0.03
N MET A 172 19.10 -9.61 -0.14
CA MET A 172 17.82 -9.83 -0.82
C MET A 172 18.05 -10.11 -2.31
N SER A 173 18.97 -9.38 -2.93
CA SER A 173 19.47 -9.59 -4.29
C SER A 173 21.01 -9.53 -4.32
N GLY A 174 21.61 -9.68 -5.50
CA GLY A 174 23.05 -9.56 -5.70
C GLY A 174 23.86 -10.85 -5.44
N PRO A 175 25.20 -10.76 -5.52
CA PRO A 175 26.08 -11.93 -5.36
C PRO A 175 26.01 -12.49 -3.95
N ASN A 176 26.12 -13.81 -3.83
CA ASN A 176 26.07 -14.55 -2.55
C ASN A 176 24.75 -14.39 -1.76
N ALA A 177 23.68 -13.91 -2.40
CA ALA A 177 22.39 -13.67 -1.75
C ALA A 177 21.84 -14.92 -1.04
N ALA A 178 21.89 -16.09 -1.69
CA ALA A 178 21.41 -17.34 -1.09
C ALA A 178 22.13 -17.67 0.23
N MET A 179 23.46 -17.59 0.25
CA MET A 179 24.27 -17.83 1.45
C MET A 179 23.94 -16.82 2.57
N LYS A 180 23.86 -15.51 2.24
CA LYS A 180 23.49 -14.47 3.20
C LYS A 180 22.11 -14.72 3.81
N ARG A 181 21.12 -15.08 3.00
CA ARG A 181 19.76 -15.40 3.47
C ARG A 181 19.75 -16.59 4.43
N ILE A 182 20.50 -17.64 4.15
CA ILE A 182 20.62 -18.81 5.03
C ILE A 182 21.22 -18.39 6.39
N LEU A 183 22.37 -17.72 6.38
CA LEU A 183 23.05 -17.29 7.61
C LEU A 183 22.16 -16.36 8.45
N GLN A 184 21.50 -15.40 7.82
CA GLN A 184 20.58 -14.49 8.50
C GLN A 184 19.37 -15.24 9.08
N SER A 185 18.82 -16.21 8.35
CA SER A 185 17.69 -17.02 8.85
C SER A 185 18.08 -17.84 10.09
N LEU A 186 19.30 -18.39 10.13
CA LEU A 186 19.80 -19.13 11.31
C LEU A 186 19.87 -18.28 12.57
N THR A 187 20.19 -16.99 12.42
CA THR A 187 20.22 -16.02 13.54
C THR A 187 18.84 -15.51 13.97
N HIS A 188 17.76 -15.89 13.26
CA HIS A 188 16.38 -15.48 13.54
C HIS A 188 15.48 -16.72 13.70
N PRO A 189 15.68 -17.53 14.76
CA PRO A 189 15.07 -18.86 14.88
C PRO A 189 13.53 -18.82 14.92
N GLN A 190 12.94 -17.78 15.55
CA GLN A 190 11.48 -17.63 15.58
C GLN A 190 10.90 -17.47 14.18
N TRP A 191 11.50 -16.61 13.36
CA TRP A 191 11.08 -16.42 11.97
C TRP A 191 11.37 -17.66 11.12
N ALA A 192 12.55 -18.26 11.26
CA ALA A 192 12.93 -19.46 10.52
C ALA A 192 11.99 -20.63 10.78
N TRP A 193 11.51 -20.77 12.02
CA TRP A 193 10.52 -21.76 12.39
C TRP A 193 9.13 -21.43 11.79
N ASP A 194 8.52 -20.32 12.19
CA ASP A 194 7.12 -20.02 11.82
C ASP A 194 6.97 -19.74 10.32
N VAL A 195 7.82 -18.90 9.75
CA VAL A 195 7.75 -18.55 8.33
C VAL A 195 8.59 -19.51 7.49
N GLY A 196 9.86 -19.71 7.84
CA GLY A 196 10.81 -20.46 7.01
C GLY A 196 10.51 -21.96 6.86
N LEU A 197 9.92 -22.61 7.86
CA LEU A 197 9.53 -24.02 7.78
C LEU A 197 8.02 -24.17 7.59
N TRP A 198 7.23 -23.52 8.44
CA TRP A 198 5.77 -23.68 8.47
C TRP A 198 5.00 -22.73 7.56
N GLY A 199 5.67 -21.74 6.96
CA GLY A 199 5.04 -20.74 6.09
C GLY A 199 4.98 -21.08 4.60
N ARG A 200 5.41 -22.28 4.22
CA ARG A 200 5.42 -22.75 2.83
C ARG A 200 4.01 -22.80 2.21
N PRO A 201 3.88 -22.72 0.86
CA PRO A 201 4.96 -22.50 -0.11
C PRO A 201 5.53 -21.07 -0.06
N HIS A 202 6.83 -20.93 -0.37
CA HIS A 202 7.55 -19.65 -0.47
C HIS A 202 7.76 -19.24 -1.93
N ASP A 203 6.71 -19.36 -2.71
CA ASP A 203 6.65 -18.89 -4.08
C ASP A 203 5.70 -17.69 -4.19
N LEU A 204 5.63 -17.13 -5.39
CA LEU A 204 4.66 -16.08 -5.70
C LEU A 204 3.39 -16.71 -6.22
N GLY A 205 2.40 -16.91 -5.35
CA GLY A 205 1.22 -17.72 -5.63
C GLY A 205 0.48 -17.31 -6.91
N ASN A 206 0.28 -16.01 -7.15
CA ASN A 206 -0.42 -15.52 -8.34
C ASN A 206 0.31 -15.86 -9.64
N ILE A 207 1.64 -15.79 -9.63
CA ILE A 207 2.48 -16.04 -10.79
C ILE A 207 2.68 -17.54 -10.99
N SER A 208 2.89 -18.28 -9.90
CA SER A 208 3.05 -19.73 -9.92
C SER A 208 1.80 -20.43 -10.44
N ALA A 209 0.62 -19.91 -10.08
CA ALA A 209 -0.66 -20.37 -10.62
C ALA A 209 -0.77 -20.17 -12.15
N TYR A 210 -0.24 -19.08 -12.71
CA TYR A 210 -0.22 -18.88 -14.16
C TYR A 210 0.82 -19.76 -14.86
N ARG A 211 2.04 -19.85 -14.30
CA ARG A 211 3.15 -20.59 -14.91
C ARG A 211 3.04 -22.11 -14.75
N GLY A 212 2.16 -22.59 -13.88
CA GLY A 212 2.02 -24.01 -13.53
C GLY A 212 3.21 -24.60 -12.77
N GLN A 213 4.12 -23.76 -12.27
CA GLN A 213 5.32 -24.18 -11.53
C GLN A 213 5.71 -23.15 -10.47
N PRO A 214 6.33 -23.56 -9.34
CA PRO A 214 6.74 -22.65 -8.28
C PRO A 214 7.70 -21.57 -8.79
N THR A 215 7.36 -20.31 -8.54
CA THR A 215 8.20 -19.15 -8.88
C THR A 215 8.80 -18.58 -7.61
N ASN A 216 10.10 -18.84 -7.40
CA ASN A 216 10.82 -18.28 -6.27
C ASN A 216 11.19 -16.80 -6.51
N LEU A 217 11.65 -16.13 -5.45
CA LEU A 217 12.00 -14.72 -5.48
C LEU A 217 13.06 -14.34 -6.54
N GLY A 218 14.07 -15.20 -6.76
CA GLY A 218 15.15 -14.93 -7.71
C GLY A 218 14.65 -14.98 -9.16
N ASP A 219 13.91 -16.03 -9.49
CA ASP A 219 13.31 -16.24 -10.81
C ASP A 219 12.30 -15.14 -11.13
N TYR A 220 11.58 -14.68 -10.12
CA TYR A 220 10.64 -13.58 -10.26
C TYR A 220 11.29 -12.24 -10.55
N ILE A 221 12.36 -11.85 -9.84
CA ILE A 221 13.05 -10.58 -10.12
C ILE A 221 13.57 -10.58 -11.56
N GLY A 222 14.10 -11.72 -12.03
CA GLY A 222 14.47 -11.93 -13.42
C GLY A 222 13.27 -11.79 -14.37
N TRP A 223 12.17 -12.50 -14.08
CA TRP A 223 10.95 -12.47 -14.90
C TRP A 223 10.34 -11.08 -14.98
N LEU A 224 10.23 -10.34 -13.88
CA LEU A 224 9.80 -8.95 -13.87
C LEU A 224 10.70 -8.06 -14.72
N GLY A 225 12.02 -8.17 -14.56
CA GLY A 225 12.96 -7.37 -15.34
C GLY A 225 12.77 -7.58 -16.84
N SER A 226 12.45 -8.80 -17.26
CA SER A 226 12.12 -9.11 -18.66
C SER A 226 10.73 -8.63 -19.08
N ASN A 227 9.76 -8.65 -18.16
CA ASN A 227 8.34 -8.38 -18.45
C ASN A 227 7.88 -6.96 -18.16
N PHE A 228 8.67 -6.11 -17.52
CA PHE A 228 8.33 -4.70 -17.46
C PHE A 228 8.55 -4.04 -18.83
N ASP A 229 7.61 -3.18 -19.21
CA ASP A 229 7.55 -2.58 -20.53
C ASP A 229 7.66 -1.05 -20.48
N PRO A 230 8.83 -0.46 -20.75
CA PRO A 230 8.95 1.00 -20.72
C PRO A 230 8.19 1.71 -21.86
N SER A 231 7.62 0.97 -22.82
CA SER A 231 6.83 1.55 -23.92
C SER A 231 5.34 1.76 -23.61
N ILE A 232 4.89 1.35 -22.41
CA ILE A 232 3.49 1.48 -22.00
C ILE A 232 3.04 2.94 -22.07
N SER A 233 1.86 3.11 -22.65
CA SER A 233 1.17 4.38 -22.78
C SER A 233 -0.28 4.26 -22.31
N TRP A 234 -0.99 5.39 -22.29
CA TRP A 234 -2.43 5.44 -22.03
C TRP A 234 -3.24 4.51 -22.95
N LYS A 235 -2.80 4.29 -24.20
CA LYS A 235 -3.46 3.37 -25.15
C LYS A 235 -3.44 1.92 -24.66
N ASP A 236 -2.40 1.53 -23.95
CA ASP A 236 -2.27 0.16 -23.40
C ASP A 236 -3.23 -0.12 -22.26
N LEU A 237 -3.73 0.94 -21.62
CA LEU A 237 -4.75 0.87 -20.58
C LEU A 237 -6.15 0.65 -21.17
N GLU A 238 -6.42 1.11 -22.39
CA GLU A 238 -7.74 0.99 -23.04
C GLU A 238 -8.19 -0.46 -23.11
N TRP A 239 -7.31 -1.39 -23.48
CA TRP A 239 -7.60 -2.82 -23.48
C TRP A 239 -7.96 -3.36 -22.09
N ILE A 240 -7.30 -2.87 -21.03
CA ILE A 240 -7.58 -3.27 -19.65
C ILE A 240 -8.93 -2.71 -19.21
N ARG A 241 -9.26 -1.47 -19.60
CA ARG A 241 -10.55 -0.83 -19.33
C ARG A 241 -11.69 -1.52 -20.09
N ASP A 242 -11.44 -2.01 -21.29
CA ASP A 242 -12.37 -2.81 -22.06
C ASP A 242 -12.64 -4.16 -21.38
N PHE A 243 -11.61 -4.77 -20.79
CA PHE A 243 -11.73 -6.03 -20.07
C PHE A 243 -12.42 -5.85 -18.70
N TRP A 244 -11.95 -4.90 -17.89
CA TRP A 244 -12.40 -4.69 -16.53
C TRP A 244 -13.57 -3.70 -16.50
N LYS A 245 -14.73 -4.14 -16.03
CA LYS A 245 -15.94 -3.28 -15.95
C LYS A 245 -16.23 -2.70 -14.56
N GLY A 246 -15.54 -3.17 -13.53
CA GLY A 246 -15.63 -2.59 -12.18
C GLY A 246 -14.77 -1.32 -12.04
N PRO A 247 -14.72 -0.72 -10.84
CA PRO A 247 -13.88 0.45 -10.61
C PRO A 247 -12.40 0.18 -10.93
N MET A 248 -11.80 1.09 -11.69
CA MET A 248 -10.38 1.09 -12.04
C MET A 248 -9.68 2.28 -11.40
N ILE A 249 -8.63 1.99 -10.63
CA ILE A 249 -7.92 2.97 -9.81
C ILE A 249 -6.46 3.04 -10.28
N LEU A 250 -6.02 4.17 -10.81
CA LEU A 250 -4.65 4.32 -11.31
C LEU A 250 -3.70 4.74 -10.18
N LYS A 251 -2.74 3.89 -9.84
CA LYS A 251 -1.78 4.11 -8.75
C LYS A 251 -0.42 4.53 -9.29
N GLY A 252 0.13 5.60 -8.72
CA GLY A 252 1.45 6.12 -9.08
C GLY A 252 1.43 7.51 -9.68
N ILE A 253 0.31 8.23 -9.53
CA ILE A 253 0.16 9.60 -10.03
C ILE A 253 0.90 10.55 -9.09
N LEU A 254 1.68 11.46 -9.66
CA LEU A 254 2.43 12.47 -8.89
C LEU A 254 2.38 13.87 -9.53
N ASP A 255 1.73 14.00 -10.68
CA ASP A 255 1.59 15.23 -11.44
C ASP A 255 0.10 15.53 -11.75
N PRO A 256 -0.34 16.80 -11.68
CA PRO A 256 -1.71 17.18 -12.04
C PRO A 256 -2.11 16.86 -13.49
N GLU A 257 -1.19 16.89 -14.45
CA GLU A 257 -1.52 16.59 -15.84
C GLU A 257 -1.83 15.10 -16.04
N ASP A 258 -1.05 14.22 -15.40
CA ASP A 258 -1.33 12.77 -15.39
C ASP A 258 -2.66 12.46 -14.69
N ALA A 259 -3.02 13.23 -13.64
CA ALA A 259 -4.31 13.11 -12.99
C ALA A 259 -5.47 13.48 -13.94
N LYS A 260 -5.32 14.55 -14.73
CA LYS A 260 -6.29 14.92 -15.76
C LYS A 260 -6.38 13.88 -16.87
N ASP A 261 -5.26 13.25 -17.26
CA ASP A 261 -5.27 12.13 -18.19
C ASP A 261 -6.03 10.92 -17.62
N ALA A 262 -5.88 10.62 -16.33
CA ALA A 262 -6.64 9.56 -15.67
C ALA A 262 -8.16 9.82 -15.74
N VAL A 263 -8.58 11.08 -15.54
CA VAL A 263 -9.98 11.50 -15.71
C VAL A 263 -10.43 11.30 -17.15
N ARG A 264 -9.66 11.80 -18.13
CA ARG A 264 -9.97 11.66 -19.57
C ARG A 264 -10.10 10.21 -20.01
N PHE A 265 -9.26 9.34 -19.44
CA PHE A 265 -9.27 7.91 -19.68
C PHE A 265 -10.52 7.19 -19.11
N GLY A 266 -11.23 7.81 -18.16
CA GLY A 266 -12.37 7.19 -17.48
C GLY A 266 -11.95 6.25 -16.35
N ALA A 267 -10.87 6.58 -15.64
CA ALA A 267 -10.58 5.97 -14.36
C ALA A 267 -11.62 6.39 -13.30
N ASP A 268 -11.94 5.49 -12.38
CA ASP A 268 -12.87 5.74 -11.28
C ASP A 268 -12.16 6.34 -10.05
N GLY A 269 -10.84 6.13 -9.97
CA GLY A 269 -10.01 6.65 -8.91
C GLY A 269 -8.54 6.81 -9.32
N ILE A 270 -7.81 7.62 -8.56
CA ILE A 270 -6.34 7.69 -8.60
C ILE A 270 -5.74 7.43 -7.23
N VAL A 271 -4.48 7.01 -7.20
CA VAL A 271 -3.65 7.03 -5.99
C VAL A 271 -2.46 7.94 -6.21
N VAL A 272 -2.42 9.05 -5.46
CA VAL A 272 -1.25 9.90 -5.37
C VAL A 272 -0.16 9.13 -4.62
N SER A 273 0.86 8.71 -5.36
CA SER A 273 1.83 7.69 -4.91
C SER A 273 3.18 7.91 -5.58
N ASN A 274 4.26 7.79 -4.81
CA ASN A 274 5.62 7.61 -5.33
C ASN A 274 6.19 6.23 -4.95
N HIS A 275 5.29 5.25 -4.78
CA HIS A 275 5.61 3.89 -4.39
C HIS A 275 6.35 3.79 -3.05
N GLY A 276 6.08 4.72 -2.13
CA GLY A 276 6.77 4.82 -0.85
C GLY A 276 8.26 5.16 -0.98
N GLY A 277 8.65 5.92 -2.02
CA GLY A 277 10.03 6.33 -2.30
C GLY A 277 10.92 5.18 -2.76
N ARG A 278 10.35 4.16 -3.41
CA ARG A 278 11.05 2.91 -3.80
C ARG A 278 11.44 2.84 -5.28
N GLN A 279 10.94 3.77 -6.09
CA GLN A 279 11.08 3.76 -7.54
C GLN A 279 12.06 4.81 -8.03
N LEU A 280 11.63 6.08 -8.08
CA LEU A 280 12.49 7.22 -8.43
C LEU A 280 12.75 8.07 -7.18
N ASP A 281 14.03 8.29 -6.87
CA ASP A 281 14.44 9.19 -5.78
C ASP A 281 14.61 10.61 -6.33
N GLY A 282 14.31 11.62 -5.51
CA GLY A 282 14.32 13.03 -5.91
C GLY A 282 12.97 13.59 -6.38
N VAL A 283 11.93 12.77 -6.49
CA VAL A 283 10.56 13.23 -6.76
C VAL A 283 9.90 13.84 -5.52
N LEU A 284 8.76 14.51 -5.73
CA LEU A 284 7.94 15.07 -4.65
C LEU A 284 7.47 13.98 -3.67
N SER A 285 7.32 14.36 -2.40
CA SER A 285 6.51 13.59 -1.47
C SER A 285 5.04 13.67 -1.89
N THR A 286 4.26 12.64 -1.57
CA THR A 286 2.82 12.63 -1.88
C THR A 286 2.08 13.74 -1.15
N ALA A 287 2.47 14.07 0.09
CA ALA A 287 1.91 15.20 0.84
C ALA A 287 2.08 16.55 0.11
N ARG A 288 3.18 16.74 -0.62
CA ARG A 288 3.41 17.96 -1.42
C ARG A 288 2.75 17.93 -2.78
N ALA A 289 2.61 16.76 -3.40
CA ALA A 289 1.97 16.61 -4.71
C ALA A 289 0.44 16.70 -4.62
N LEU A 290 -0.13 16.19 -3.53
CA LEU A 290 -1.57 15.98 -3.38
C LEU A 290 -2.44 17.24 -3.54
N PRO A 291 -2.10 18.42 -2.98
CA PRO A 291 -2.96 19.61 -3.12
C PRO A 291 -3.17 20.05 -4.57
N ALA A 292 -2.11 20.13 -5.36
CA ALA A 292 -2.21 20.55 -6.76
C ALA A 292 -2.98 19.54 -7.63
N ILE A 293 -2.88 18.25 -7.31
CA ILE A 293 -3.67 17.20 -7.96
C ILE A 293 -5.14 17.31 -7.55
N ALA A 294 -5.42 17.52 -6.26
CA ALA A 294 -6.79 17.68 -5.77
C ALA A 294 -7.47 18.90 -6.39
N ASP A 295 -6.78 20.05 -6.46
CA ASP A 295 -7.28 21.26 -7.13
C ASP A 295 -7.61 21.01 -8.60
N ALA A 296 -6.87 20.10 -9.26
CA ALA A 296 -7.07 19.79 -10.67
C ALA A 296 -8.24 18.84 -10.95
N VAL A 297 -8.53 17.86 -10.07
CA VAL A 297 -9.46 16.75 -10.42
C VAL A 297 -10.40 16.27 -9.30
N LYS A 298 -10.38 16.82 -8.07
CA LYS A 298 -11.15 16.28 -6.93
C LYS A 298 -12.66 16.19 -7.16
N ASN A 299 -13.21 17.01 -8.06
CA ASN A 299 -14.64 16.98 -8.40
C ASN A 299 -15.01 15.93 -9.46
N ASP A 300 -14.02 15.36 -10.14
CA ASP A 300 -14.22 14.47 -11.29
C ASP A 300 -13.88 13.00 -10.98
N ILE A 301 -13.03 12.76 -9.97
CA ILE A 301 -12.50 11.42 -9.66
C ILE A 301 -12.22 11.25 -8.17
N THR A 302 -12.34 10.01 -7.67
CA THR A 302 -11.94 9.69 -6.29
C THR A 302 -10.42 9.73 -6.14
N ILE A 303 -9.91 10.46 -5.14
CA ILE A 303 -8.48 10.61 -4.90
C ILE A 303 -8.08 9.82 -3.66
N LEU A 304 -7.30 8.77 -3.84
CA LEU A 304 -6.59 8.11 -2.75
C LEU A 304 -5.15 8.63 -2.66
N ALA A 305 -4.51 8.42 -1.52
CA ALA A 305 -3.08 8.70 -1.37
C ALA A 305 -2.35 7.65 -0.53
N ASP A 306 -1.07 7.43 -0.82
CA ASP A 306 -0.19 6.60 0.00
C ASP A 306 1.15 7.32 0.28
N SER A 307 2.17 6.55 0.69
CA SER A 307 3.56 7.01 0.86
C SER A 307 3.77 8.00 2.02
N GLY A 308 4.19 7.47 3.18
CA GLY A 308 4.62 8.28 4.33
C GLY A 308 3.73 8.20 5.57
N ILE A 309 2.47 7.79 5.40
CA ILE A 309 1.48 7.67 6.49
C ILE A 309 1.95 6.65 7.53
N ARG A 310 1.99 7.04 8.82
CA ARG A 310 2.34 6.16 9.95
C ARG A 310 1.29 6.14 11.05
N SER A 311 0.52 7.21 11.21
CA SER A 311 -0.45 7.42 12.29
C SER A 311 -1.84 7.77 11.77
N GLY A 312 -2.86 7.70 12.63
CA GLY A 312 -4.19 8.24 12.33
C GLY A 312 -4.20 9.76 12.15
N LEU A 313 -3.27 10.47 12.79
CA LEU A 313 -3.05 11.91 12.52
C LEU A 313 -2.61 12.15 11.08
N ASP A 314 -1.73 11.31 10.55
CA ASP A 314 -1.29 11.40 9.15
C ASP A 314 -2.43 11.11 8.17
N VAL A 315 -3.35 10.21 8.51
CA VAL A 315 -4.57 9.97 7.72
C VAL A 315 -5.39 11.26 7.62
N VAL A 316 -5.65 11.93 8.75
CA VAL A 316 -6.41 13.19 8.78
C VAL A 316 -5.71 14.28 7.97
N ARG A 317 -4.38 14.39 8.07
CA ARG A 317 -3.58 15.34 7.27
C ARG A 317 -3.71 15.09 5.77
N MET A 318 -3.60 13.83 5.33
CA MET A 318 -3.74 13.50 3.90
C MET A 318 -5.14 13.81 3.37
N ILE A 319 -6.18 13.57 4.16
CA ILE A 319 -7.56 13.92 3.76
C ILE A 319 -7.72 15.44 3.69
N ALA A 320 -7.20 16.18 4.68
CA ALA A 320 -7.23 17.64 4.67
C ALA A 320 -6.45 18.26 3.50
N LEU A 321 -5.41 17.58 3.00
CA LEU A 321 -4.66 17.95 1.80
C LEU A 321 -5.39 17.64 0.49
N GLY A 322 -6.48 16.87 0.51
CA GLY A 322 -7.33 16.62 -0.65
C GLY A 322 -7.62 15.16 -0.97
N ALA A 323 -7.11 14.19 -0.23
CA ALA A 323 -7.48 12.78 -0.42
C ALA A 323 -8.90 12.47 0.12
N ASP A 324 -9.57 11.49 -0.47
CA ASP A 324 -10.85 10.92 0.01
C ASP A 324 -10.61 9.66 0.87
N GLY A 325 -9.42 9.06 0.74
CA GLY A 325 -8.96 7.94 1.56
C GLY A 325 -7.49 7.66 1.36
N VAL A 326 -6.94 6.74 2.15
CA VAL A 326 -5.51 6.42 2.11
C VAL A 326 -5.20 4.94 2.08
N LEU A 327 -4.03 4.59 1.55
CA LEU A 327 -3.51 3.23 1.58
C LEU A 327 -2.30 3.14 2.53
N LEU A 328 -2.35 2.20 3.47
CA LEU A 328 -1.22 1.89 4.34
C LEU A 328 -0.29 0.91 3.63
N GLY A 329 1.02 1.19 3.63
CA GLY A 329 2.06 0.26 3.18
C GLY A 329 2.87 -0.26 4.38
N ARG A 330 4.07 0.31 4.56
CA ARG A 330 5.01 -0.13 5.60
C ARG A 330 4.41 -0.23 7.01
N ALA A 331 3.50 0.68 7.40
CA ALA A 331 2.89 0.66 8.72
C ALA A 331 2.25 -0.70 9.05
N PHE A 332 1.37 -1.22 8.17
CA PHE A 332 0.75 -2.52 8.41
C PHE A 332 1.71 -3.68 8.19
N THR A 333 2.68 -3.54 7.28
CA THR A 333 3.69 -4.59 7.05
C THR A 333 4.59 -4.78 8.27
N TYR A 334 4.97 -3.69 8.96
CA TYR A 334 5.72 -3.78 10.21
C TYR A 334 4.87 -4.43 11.31
N ALA A 335 3.60 -4.04 11.43
CA ALA A 335 2.70 -4.62 12.42
C ALA A 335 2.47 -6.13 12.17
N LEU A 336 2.32 -6.51 10.90
CA LEU A 336 2.23 -7.90 10.45
C LEU A 336 3.50 -8.68 10.79
N ALA A 337 4.68 -8.13 10.48
CA ALA A 337 5.96 -8.76 10.82
C ALA A 337 6.14 -8.92 12.33
N ALA A 338 5.67 -7.94 13.11
CA ALA A 338 5.82 -7.92 14.54
C ALA A 338 4.88 -8.92 15.24
N ALA A 339 3.62 -9.04 14.83
CA ALA A 339 2.63 -9.84 15.57
C ALA A 339 1.50 -10.42 14.71
N GLY A 340 1.71 -10.59 13.41
CA GLY A 340 0.73 -11.18 12.50
C GLY A 340 -0.58 -10.39 12.44
N GLU A 341 -1.69 -11.11 12.29
CA GLU A 341 -3.06 -10.57 12.26
C GLU A 341 -3.38 -9.70 13.48
N ALA A 342 -2.92 -10.10 14.67
CA ALA A 342 -3.12 -9.35 15.91
C ALA A 342 -2.38 -8.00 15.89
N GLY A 343 -1.18 -7.97 15.33
CA GLY A 343 -0.42 -6.74 15.13
C GLY A 343 -1.13 -5.77 14.19
N VAL A 344 -1.59 -6.27 13.04
CA VAL A 344 -2.35 -5.45 12.07
C VAL A 344 -3.65 -4.94 12.70
N SER A 345 -4.38 -5.78 13.43
CA SER A 345 -5.62 -5.37 14.11
C SER A 345 -5.37 -4.26 15.13
N ASN A 346 -4.32 -4.40 15.96
CA ASN A 346 -3.95 -3.37 16.94
C ASN A 346 -3.44 -2.08 16.27
N LEU A 347 -2.71 -2.17 15.15
CA LEU A 347 -2.34 -0.98 14.38
C LEU A 347 -3.59 -0.20 13.93
N LEU A 348 -4.59 -0.90 13.40
CA LEU A 348 -5.83 -0.28 12.93
C LEU A 348 -6.63 0.33 14.10
N ASP A 349 -6.58 -0.26 15.30
CA ASP A 349 -7.14 0.35 16.52
C ASP A 349 -6.42 1.63 16.93
N LEU A 350 -5.09 1.68 16.80
CA LEU A 350 -4.32 2.90 17.06
C LEU A 350 -4.66 4.00 16.05
N ILE A 351 -4.80 3.65 14.77
CA ILE A 351 -5.19 4.59 13.71
C ILE A 351 -6.59 5.15 13.98
N ASP A 352 -7.60 4.33 14.27
CA ASP A 352 -8.94 4.81 14.63
C ASP A 352 -8.88 5.81 15.80
N LYS A 353 -8.20 5.45 16.90
CA LYS A 353 -8.09 6.32 18.08
C LYS A 353 -7.41 7.65 17.76
N GLU A 354 -6.30 7.61 17.05
CA GLU A 354 -5.55 8.81 16.66
C GLU A 354 -6.36 9.71 15.71
N MET A 355 -7.12 9.13 14.77
CA MET A 355 -8.05 9.88 13.91
C MET A 355 -9.14 10.56 14.72
N ARG A 356 -9.76 9.85 15.67
CA ARG A 356 -10.81 10.43 16.54
C ARG A 356 -10.28 11.60 17.37
N VAL A 357 -9.06 11.48 17.90
CA VAL A 357 -8.40 12.57 18.63
C VAL A 357 -8.18 13.77 17.71
N ALA A 358 -7.58 13.57 16.54
CA ALA A 358 -7.32 14.64 15.59
C ALA A 358 -8.62 15.35 15.16
N MET A 359 -9.63 14.60 14.75
CA MET A 359 -10.94 15.11 14.34
C MET A 359 -11.67 15.85 15.47
N THR A 360 -11.62 15.34 16.70
CA THR A 360 -12.20 16.01 17.87
C THR A 360 -11.53 17.35 18.11
N LEU A 361 -10.20 17.41 18.04
CA LEU A 361 -9.40 18.61 18.30
C LEU A 361 -9.40 19.61 17.14
N THR A 362 -9.77 19.20 15.93
CA THR A 362 -10.00 20.09 14.77
C THR A 362 -11.49 20.44 14.57
N GLY A 363 -12.38 19.76 15.29
CA GLY A 363 -13.82 20.01 15.25
C GLY A 363 -14.55 19.46 14.03
N ALA A 364 -13.99 18.45 13.35
CA ALA A 364 -14.61 17.77 12.21
C ALA A 364 -15.33 16.49 12.68
N LYS A 365 -16.66 16.41 12.49
CA LYS A 365 -17.49 15.30 12.99
C LYS A 365 -17.56 14.12 12.05
N SER A 366 -17.31 14.34 10.77
CA SER A 366 -17.31 13.32 9.72
C SER A 366 -16.10 13.48 8.82
N ILE A 367 -15.80 12.44 8.04
CA ILE A 367 -14.71 12.49 7.06
C ILE A 367 -14.92 13.61 6.02
N SER A 368 -16.16 13.86 5.61
CA SER A 368 -16.49 14.92 4.66
C SER A 368 -16.26 16.35 5.18
N GLU A 369 -16.17 16.52 6.50
CA GLU A 369 -15.83 17.82 7.12
C GLU A 369 -14.31 18.07 7.17
N ILE A 370 -13.48 17.08 6.84
CA ILE A 370 -12.02 17.22 6.77
C ILE A 370 -11.66 17.78 5.39
N ASN A 371 -11.22 19.04 5.35
CA ASN A 371 -10.82 19.73 4.13
C ASN A 371 -9.67 20.71 4.42
N SER A 372 -9.26 21.49 3.42
CA SER A 372 -8.13 22.43 3.53
C SER A 372 -8.33 23.53 4.59
N ASP A 373 -9.56 23.81 5.05
CA ASP A 373 -9.80 24.73 6.16
C ASP A 373 -9.37 24.17 7.52
N LEU A 374 -9.07 22.87 7.61
CA LEU A 374 -8.44 22.28 8.79
C LEU A 374 -6.94 22.54 8.82
N LEU A 375 -6.33 23.08 7.77
CA LEU A 375 -4.91 23.36 7.73
C LEU A 375 -4.61 24.78 8.23
N VAL A 376 -3.43 24.97 8.83
CA VAL A 376 -2.87 26.31 9.02
C VAL A 376 -2.52 26.85 7.63
N ARG A 377 -3.05 28.02 7.28
CA ARG A 377 -2.67 28.70 6.03
C ARG A 377 -1.38 29.47 6.29
N ASP A 378 -0.36 29.23 5.47
CA ASP A 378 0.78 30.13 5.43
C ASP A 378 0.28 31.54 5.13
N LYS A 379 0.68 32.51 5.97
CA LYS A 379 0.43 33.91 5.65
C LYS A 379 1.29 34.23 4.42
N ALA A 380 0.61 34.48 3.30
CA ALA A 380 1.22 35.01 2.08
C ALA A 380 1.96 36.32 2.34
#